data_AF-A0A0D3C1E2-F1
#
_entry.id   AF-A0A0D3C1E2-F1
#
_cell.length_a   1.000
_cell.length_b   1.000
_cell.length_c   1.000
_cell.angle_alpha   90.00
_cell.angle_beta   90.00
_cell.angle_gamma   90.00
#
_symmetry.space_group_name_H-M   'P 1'
#
loop_
_entity.id
_entity.type
_entity.pdbx_description
1 polymer ?
#
loop_
_entity_poly.entity_id
_entity_poly.type
_entity_poly.pdbx_seq_one_letter_code
_entity_poly.pdbx_strand_id
1 'polypeptide(L)'
;MENGGSTSSSSGLSSSSLQASMQEFKLFETQSDIIPYYFVKVLLTHIRFNDEGNREFRKEEEQESHTLCERCGRRSFHIQKSRCFTCAYSQETYNWSVKTIRRKTTGTGRMRYLRNVPRRFKTSFREGTEAKPRNKAAASSA
;
A
#
# COMPACT_ATOMS: atom_id res chain seq x y z
N MET A 1 -6.46 -9.46 -52.22
CA MET A 1 -7.59 -9.59 -53.15
C MET A 1 -7.27 -10.83 -53.93
N GLU A 2 -7.92 -11.96 -53.71
CA GLU A 2 -9.28 -12.21 -54.19
C GLU A 2 -10.06 -13.11 -53.22
N ASN A 3 -11.31 -12.74 -53.00
CA ASN A 3 -12.34 -13.57 -52.36
C ASN A 3 -13.10 -14.31 -53.47
N GLY A 4 -13.51 -15.54 -53.20
CA GLY A 4 -14.49 -16.29 -53.98
C GLY A 4 -14.49 -17.74 -53.50
N GLY A 5 -15.60 -18.44 -53.32
CA GLY A 5 -17.01 -18.11 -53.52
C GLY A 5 -17.80 -19.29 -52.95
N SER A 6 -18.98 -18.97 -52.44
CA SER A 6 -20.00 -19.88 -51.94
C SER A 6 -20.64 -20.72 -53.05
N THR A 7 -20.87 -22.01 -52.80
CA THR A 7 -21.95 -22.78 -53.45
C THR A 7 -22.64 -23.68 -52.43
N SER A 8 -23.95 -23.50 -52.34
CA SER A 8 -24.90 -24.36 -51.65
C SER A 8 -25.44 -25.42 -52.62
N SER A 9 -25.76 -26.61 -52.13
CA SER A 9 -26.58 -27.59 -52.86
C SER A 9 -27.34 -28.45 -51.86
N SER A 10 -28.67 -28.41 -51.96
CA SER A 10 -29.64 -29.18 -51.20
C SER A 10 -30.11 -30.41 -51.99
N SER A 11 -30.40 -31.50 -51.27
CA SER A 11 -31.33 -32.60 -51.59
C SER A 11 -30.94 -33.78 -50.70
N GLY A 12 -31.81 -34.61 -50.14
CA GLY A 12 -33.24 -34.73 -50.09
C GLY A 12 -33.50 -35.88 -49.10
N LEU A 13 -34.52 -35.74 -48.27
CA LEU A 13 -34.93 -36.74 -47.28
C LEU A 13 -35.56 -37.93 -48.00
N SER A 14 -35.18 -39.17 -47.64
CA SER A 14 -35.94 -40.37 -47.98
C SER A 14 -36.43 -41.10 -46.73
N SER A 15 -37.68 -41.54 -46.85
CA SER A 15 -38.54 -42.18 -45.86
C SER A 15 -38.07 -43.55 -45.40
N SER A 16 -37.23 -43.60 -44.38
CA SER A 16 -37.25 -44.71 -43.41
C SER A 16 -37.64 -44.22 -42.02
N SER A 17 -38.32 -43.07 -41.98
CA SER A 17 -39.13 -42.68 -40.85
C SER A 17 -40.17 -43.76 -40.59
N LEU A 18 -40.43 -43.93 -39.29
CA LEU A 18 -41.59 -44.60 -38.72
C LEU A 18 -41.44 -46.12 -38.66
N GLN A 19 -41.41 -46.65 -37.43
CA GLN A 19 -41.48 -48.07 -37.05
C GLN A 19 -40.16 -48.83 -36.87
N ALA A 20 -39.25 -48.29 -36.05
CA ALA A 20 -38.52 -49.13 -35.10
C ALA A 20 -38.29 -48.30 -33.82
N SER A 21 -39.34 -48.04 -33.07
CA SER A 21 -39.72 -48.89 -31.93
C SER A 21 -38.58 -48.93 -30.90
N MET A 22 -38.40 -47.82 -30.19
CA MET A 22 -38.86 -47.75 -28.79
C MET A 22 -38.10 -48.64 -27.81
N GLN A 23 -36.78 -48.82 -27.98
CA GLN A 23 -36.00 -49.59 -27.01
C GLN A 23 -34.60 -49.07 -26.65
N GLU A 24 -34.24 -47.86 -27.07
CA GLU A 24 -32.98 -47.19 -26.68
C GLU A 24 -33.23 -45.76 -26.15
N PHE A 25 -34.46 -45.47 -25.70
CA PHE A 25 -34.85 -44.19 -25.07
C PHE A 25 -35.54 -44.42 -23.70
N LYS A 26 -35.09 -45.44 -22.96
CA LYS A 26 -34.98 -45.27 -21.51
C LYS A 26 -33.66 -44.55 -21.30
N LEU A 27 -33.58 -43.23 -21.45
CA LEU A 27 -33.83 -42.35 -20.29
C LEU A 27 -33.43 -43.16 -19.04
N PHE A 28 -32.16 -43.26 -18.62
CA PHE A 28 -31.32 -42.15 -18.17
C PHE A 28 -32.11 -41.02 -17.47
N GLU A 29 -33.30 -41.36 -16.98
CA GLU A 29 -34.09 -40.63 -16.00
C GLU A 29 -33.56 -41.10 -14.66
N THR A 30 -32.65 -40.30 -14.09
CA THR A 30 -32.29 -40.16 -12.66
C THR A 30 -30.82 -39.78 -12.45
N GLN A 31 -30.15 -39.10 -13.39
CA GLN A 31 -28.79 -38.60 -13.08
C GLN A 31 -28.40 -37.25 -13.68
N SER A 32 -29.32 -36.29 -13.81
CA SER A 32 -28.93 -34.89 -14.09
C SER A 32 -29.61 -33.80 -13.26
N ASP A 33 -30.69 -34.07 -12.52
CA ASP A 33 -31.42 -32.98 -11.84
C ASP A 33 -30.91 -32.67 -10.41
N ILE A 34 -29.84 -33.34 -9.97
CA ILE A 34 -29.22 -33.12 -8.65
C ILE A 34 -28.12 -32.04 -8.71
N ILE A 35 -27.70 -31.57 -9.89
CA ILE A 35 -26.61 -30.58 -10.04
C ILE A 35 -27.05 -29.21 -10.61
N PRO A 36 -28.16 -28.61 -10.14
CA PRO A 36 -28.24 -27.14 -10.12
C PRO A 36 -28.32 -26.59 -8.70
N TYR A 37 -28.83 -27.37 -7.74
CA TYR A 37 -29.07 -26.91 -6.37
C TYR A 37 -27.86 -27.01 -5.44
N TYR A 38 -26.86 -27.84 -5.76
CA TYR A 38 -25.62 -27.89 -4.98
C TYR A 38 -24.56 -26.94 -5.53
N PHE A 39 -24.52 -26.67 -6.84
CA PHE A 39 -23.54 -25.72 -7.41
C PHE A 39 -23.89 -24.26 -7.06
N VAL A 40 -25.16 -23.85 -7.17
CA VAL A 40 -25.60 -22.51 -6.73
C VAL A 40 -25.50 -22.35 -5.21
N LYS A 41 -25.74 -23.41 -4.44
CA LYS A 41 -25.69 -23.38 -2.97
C LYS A 41 -24.25 -23.43 -2.44
N VAL A 42 -23.32 -24.15 -3.11
CA VAL A 42 -21.88 -24.16 -2.81
C VAL A 42 -21.23 -22.82 -3.17
N LEU A 43 -21.60 -22.19 -4.30
CA LEU A 43 -21.13 -20.84 -4.66
C LEU A 43 -21.71 -19.75 -3.72
N LEU A 44 -22.94 -19.94 -3.21
CA LEU A 44 -23.56 -19.03 -2.25
C LEU A 44 -23.07 -19.25 -0.81
N THR A 45 -22.60 -20.46 -0.45
CA THR A 45 -21.98 -20.73 0.86
C THR A 45 -20.49 -20.37 0.94
N HIS A 46 -19.80 -20.11 -0.17
CA HIS A 46 -18.42 -19.60 -0.17
C HIS A 46 -18.31 -18.07 -0.01
N ILE A 47 -19.43 -17.34 0.12
CA ILE A 47 -19.45 -15.88 0.29
C ILE A 47 -20.34 -15.48 1.50
N ARG A 48 -20.07 -16.10 2.64
CA ARG A 48 -20.46 -15.54 3.95
C ARG A 48 -19.22 -15.57 4.84
N PHE A 49 -18.23 -14.75 4.47
CA PHE A 49 -17.14 -14.36 5.36
C PHE A 49 -17.78 -13.76 6.62
N ASN A 50 -17.47 -14.29 7.80
CA ASN A 50 -18.02 -13.80 9.06
C ASN A 50 -17.69 -12.30 9.22
N ASP A 51 -18.73 -11.47 9.12
CA ASP A 51 -18.63 -10.02 8.96
C ASP A 51 -18.33 -9.26 10.26
N GLU A 52 -18.00 -9.92 11.36
CA GLU A 52 -17.76 -9.24 12.65
C GLU A 52 -16.41 -8.54 12.65
N GLY A 53 -15.32 -9.26 12.35
CA GLY A 53 -13.99 -8.65 12.22
C GLY A 53 -13.92 -7.64 11.08
N ASN A 54 -14.52 -7.93 9.92
CA ASN A 54 -14.49 -7.03 8.75
C ASN A 54 -15.25 -5.72 8.99
N ARG A 55 -16.42 -5.77 9.67
CA ARG A 55 -17.17 -4.56 10.03
C ARG A 55 -16.47 -3.73 11.11
N GLU A 56 -15.69 -4.37 11.98
CA GLU A 56 -14.92 -3.70 13.02
C GLU A 56 -13.69 -2.98 12.45
N PHE A 57 -12.90 -3.63 11.58
CA PHE A 57 -11.77 -2.99 10.90
C PHE A 57 -12.20 -1.73 10.12
N ARG A 58 -13.37 -1.76 9.47
CA ARG A 58 -13.89 -0.60 8.72
C ARG A 58 -14.26 0.58 9.63
N LYS A 59 -14.72 0.33 10.86
CA LYS A 59 -15.05 1.38 11.85
C LYS A 59 -13.79 1.97 12.49
N GLU A 60 -12.75 1.17 12.66
CA GLU A 60 -11.45 1.63 13.17
C GLU A 60 -10.77 2.59 12.18
N GLU A 61 -10.90 2.36 10.87
CA GLU A 61 -10.34 3.23 9.83
C GLU A 61 -10.98 4.63 9.83
N GLU A 62 -12.27 4.74 10.17
CA GLU A 62 -12.98 6.03 10.28
C GLU A 62 -12.63 6.81 11.57
N GLN A 63 -12.20 6.13 12.64
CA GLN A 63 -11.92 6.76 13.95
C GLN A 63 -10.43 6.83 14.27
N GLU A 64 -9.69 7.66 13.53
CA GLU A 64 -8.27 7.90 13.83
C GLU A 64 -8.09 8.67 15.16
N SER A 65 -7.58 7.99 16.18
CA SER A 65 -7.22 8.63 17.47
C SER A 65 -5.93 9.47 17.38
N HIS A 66 -5.09 9.23 16.36
CA HIS A 66 -3.76 9.82 16.21
C HIS A 66 -3.53 10.44 14.83
N THR A 67 -3.16 11.72 14.81
CA THR A 67 -2.76 12.45 13.60
C THR A 67 -1.27 12.80 13.59
N LEU A 68 -0.81 13.37 12.48
CA LEU A 68 0.56 13.86 12.31
C LEU A 68 0.84 15.02 13.27
N CYS A 69 1.95 14.95 14.01
CA CYS A 69 2.41 16.06 14.84
C CYS A 69 3.33 17.00 14.05
N GLU A 70 3.03 18.29 14.08
CA GLU A 70 3.82 19.34 13.39
C GLU A 70 5.27 19.45 13.88
N ARG A 71 5.53 19.22 15.17
CA ARG A 71 6.90 19.35 15.74
C ARG A 71 7.81 18.18 15.33
N CYS A 72 7.31 16.95 15.41
CA CYS A 72 8.14 15.75 15.24
C CYS A 72 7.91 15.01 13.92
N GLY A 73 6.88 15.37 13.15
CA GLY A 73 6.54 14.74 11.88
C GLY A 73 6.12 13.28 12.00
N ARG A 74 5.65 12.84 13.18
CA ARG A 74 5.18 11.46 13.42
C ARG A 74 3.68 11.45 13.69
N ARG A 75 2.99 10.39 13.23
CA ARG A 75 1.59 10.11 13.55
C ARG A 75 1.49 9.65 15.02
N SER A 76 1.42 10.61 15.94
CA SER A 76 1.41 10.35 17.39
C SER A 76 0.68 11.44 18.17
N PHE A 77 0.01 12.38 17.47
CA PHE A 77 -0.74 13.44 18.10
C PHE A 77 -2.14 12.94 18.41
N HIS A 78 -2.47 12.81 19.69
CA HIS A 78 -3.80 12.40 20.10
C HIS A 78 -4.79 13.56 19.96
N ILE A 79 -5.81 13.41 19.11
CA ILE A 79 -6.75 14.49 18.78
C ILE A 79 -7.51 14.96 20.03
N GLN A 80 -8.19 14.04 20.72
CA GLN A 80 -9.02 14.39 21.89
C GLN A 80 -8.23 14.96 23.08
N LYS A 81 -6.98 14.51 23.28
CA LYS A 81 -6.14 14.90 24.41
C LYS A 81 -5.16 16.03 24.08
N SER A 82 -5.15 16.49 22.83
CA SER A 82 -4.24 17.52 22.30
C SER A 82 -2.78 17.33 22.70
N ARG A 83 -2.31 16.07 22.72
CA ARG A 83 -0.98 15.70 23.24
C ARG A 83 -0.27 14.71 22.33
N CYS A 84 1.01 14.96 22.12
CA CYS A 84 1.90 14.13 21.32
C CYS A 84 2.66 13.15 22.22
N PHE A 85 2.43 11.84 22.08
CA PHE A 85 3.11 10.82 22.88
C PHE A 85 4.61 10.75 22.62
N THR A 86 5.02 11.03 21.38
CA THR A 86 6.43 10.97 21.01
C THR A 86 7.17 12.22 21.49
N CYS A 87 6.67 13.40 21.18
CA CYS A 87 7.41 14.64 21.33
C CYS A 87 7.10 15.38 22.63
N ALA A 88 6.11 14.93 23.40
CA ALA A 88 5.79 15.43 24.74
C ALA A 88 5.78 16.97 24.76
N TYR A 89 4.78 17.57 24.09
CA TYR A 89 4.73 19.01 23.75
C TYR A 89 5.01 19.96 24.94
N SER A 90 4.77 19.51 26.18
CA SER A 90 5.08 20.21 27.43
C SER A 90 5.67 19.31 28.54
N GLN A 91 6.11 18.07 28.24
CA GLN A 91 6.56 17.12 29.26
C GLN A 91 7.99 16.63 29.04
N GLU A 92 8.65 16.33 30.16
CA GLU A 92 10.04 15.90 30.20
C GLU A 92 10.24 14.50 29.59
N THR A 93 11.46 14.25 29.11
CA THR A 93 11.83 12.96 28.55
C THR A 93 12.03 11.91 29.63
N TYR A 94 11.41 10.74 29.48
CA TYR A 94 11.64 9.64 30.40
C TYR A 94 12.97 8.91 30.15
N ASN A 95 13.75 8.67 31.21
CA ASN A 95 15.10 8.09 31.13
C ASN A 95 15.14 6.56 30.93
N TRP A 96 14.02 5.85 31.10
CA TRP A 96 13.97 4.39 30.95
C TRP A 96 14.10 3.92 29.50
N SER A 97 13.88 4.78 28.50
CA SER A 97 13.94 4.41 27.08
C SER A 97 15.11 5.05 26.35
N VAL A 98 16.32 4.53 26.56
CA VAL A 98 17.57 5.02 25.93
C VAL A 98 17.46 5.08 24.39
N LYS A 99 16.84 4.08 23.76
CA LYS A 99 16.64 4.03 22.31
C LYS A 99 15.78 5.18 21.80
N THR A 100 14.74 5.55 22.57
CA THR A 100 13.84 6.64 22.20
C THR A 100 14.51 7.99 22.35
N ILE A 101 15.34 8.17 23.38
CA ILE A 101 16.16 9.37 23.58
C ILE A 101 17.15 9.53 22.42
N ARG A 102 17.89 8.47 22.07
CA ARG A 102 18.88 8.51 20.96
C ARG A 102 18.28 8.86 19.60
N ARG A 103 17.00 8.52 19.35
CA ARG A 103 16.31 8.84 18.09
C ARG A 103 15.92 10.32 17.96
N LYS A 104 15.97 11.09 19.04
CA LYS A 104 15.51 12.50 19.09
C LYS A 104 16.57 13.48 19.57
N THR A 105 17.63 12.98 20.21
CA THR A 105 18.71 13.80 20.75
C THR A 105 19.36 14.67 19.66
N THR A 106 19.94 15.79 20.10
CA THR A 106 20.75 16.67 19.26
C THR A 106 21.83 15.84 18.55
N GLY A 107 21.90 15.92 17.22
CA GLY A 107 22.77 15.06 16.42
C GLY A 107 22.07 14.42 15.22
N THR A 108 20.79 14.08 15.36
CA THR A 108 20.07 13.29 14.34
C THR A 108 19.54 14.11 13.15
N GLY A 109 19.49 15.45 13.29
CA GLY A 109 18.88 16.35 12.30
C GLY A 109 19.89 17.14 11.45
N ARG A 110 19.39 18.13 10.71
CA ARG A 110 20.21 18.98 9.82
C ARG A 110 21.27 19.81 10.56
N MET A 111 21.04 20.15 11.84
CA MET A 111 21.96 20.91 12.70
C MET A 111 22.57 22.15 12.02
N ARG A 112 21.76 22.93 11.29
CA ARG A 112 22.26 24.02 10.41
C ARG A 112 23.14 25.03 11.15
N TYR A 113 22.77 25.40 12.37
CA TYR A 113 23.57 26.28 13.22
C TYR A 113 24.74 25.53 13.87
N LEU A 114 24.43 24.50 14.67
CA LEU A 114 25.41 23.76 15.46
C LEU A 114 26.51 23.09 14.63
N ARG A 115 26.28 22.77 13.35
CA ARG A 115 27.32 22.24 12.45
C ARG A 115 28.47 23.23 12.23
N ASN A 116 28.16 24.51 12.18
CA ASN A 116 29.16 25.57 11.94
C ASN A 116 29.78 26.08 13.25
N VAL A 117 29.15 25.84 14.40
CA VAL A 117 29.63 26.32 15.70
C VAL A 117 31.04 25.80 16.02
N PRO A 118 31.37 24.50 15.92
CA PRO A 118 32.73 24.02 16.16
C PRO A 118 33.79 24.65 15.23
N ARG A 119 33.42 24.97 13.99
CA ARG A 119 34.31 25.66 13.05
C ARG A 119 34.58 27.09 13.49
N ARG A 120 33.54 27.81 13.91
CA ARG A 120 33.66 29.18 14.45
C ARG A 120 34.41 29.20 15.78
N PHE A 121 34.21 28.18 16.62
CA PHE A 121 34.90 28.05 17.90
C PHE A 121 36.42 27.94 17.72
N LYS A 122 36.88 27.17 16.72
CA LYS A 122 38.31 27.08 16.37
C LYS A 122 38.90 28.42 15.91
N THR A 123 38.08 29.30 15.34
CA THR A 123 38.47 30.64 14.91
C THR A 123 38.07 31.73 15.92
N SER A 124 37.74 31.35 17.16
CA SER A 124 37.36 32.27 18.25
C SER A 124 36.20 33.22 17.91
N PHE A 125 35.25 32.78 17.08
CA PHE A 125 34.10 33.57 16.64
C PHE A 125 34.47 34.93 16.00
N ARG A 126 35.59 34.99 15.26
CA ARG A 126 35.94 36.19 14.48
C ARG A 126 34.85 36.53 13.47
N GLU A 127 34.43 37.80 13.45
CA GLU A 127 33.46 38.38 12.52
C GLU A 127 34.08 39.59 11.79
N GLY A 128 33.59 39.91 10.60
CA GLY A 128 33.99 41.12 9.86
C GLY A 128 35.40 41.14 9.26
N THR A 129 36.17 40.04 9.35
CA THR A 129 37.50 39.95 8.73
C THR A 129 37.42 39.41 7.31
N GLU A 130 37.96 40.14 6.34
CA GLU A 130 38.12 39.63 4.97
C GLU A 130 39.33 38.70 4.87
N ALA A 131 39.18 37.60 4.14
CA ALA A 131 40.28 36.71 3.86
C ALA A 131 41.26 37.39 2.90
N LYS A 132 42.55 37.39 3.23
CA LYS A 132 43.59 37.91 2.32
C LYS A 132 43.45 37.22 0.95
N PRO A 133 43.41 37.97 -0.17
CA PRO A 133 43.29 37.38 -1.48
C PRO A 133 44.47 36.43 -1.73
N ARG A 134 44.16 35.24 -2.28
CA ARG A 134 45.20 34.30 -2.71
C ARG A 134 45.79 34.80 -4.01
N ASN A 135 47.05 35.26 -3.99
CA ASN A 135 47.80 35.47 -5.23
C ASN A 135 47.93 34.12 -5.93
N LYS A 136 47.48 34.02 -7.19
CA LYS A 136 47.74 32.85 -8.02
C LYS A 136 49.26 32.75 -8.17
N ALA A 137 49.89 31.74 -7.56
CA ALA A 137 51.27 31.44 -7.87
C ALA A 137 51.36 31.17 -9.37
N ALA A 138 52.32 31.78 -10.05
CA ALA A 138 52.64 31.45 -11.44
C ALA A 138 52.85 29.93 -11.51
N ALA A 139 52.22 29.30 -12.51
CA ALA A 139 52.39 27.87 -12.74
C ALA A 139 53.89 27.56 -12.77
N SER A 140 54.34 26.66 -11.90
CA SER A 140 55.69 26.12 -11.95
C SER A 140 55.83 25.37 -13.27
N SER A 141 56.44 26.02 -14.26
CA SER A 141 56.84 25.39 -15.52
C SER A 141 57.79 24.23 -15.19
N ALA A 142 57.42 23.03 -15.64
CA ALA A 142 58.21 21.81 -15.53
C ALA A 142 59.44 21.86 -16.43
#